data_AF-A0A8I1AD55-F1
#
_entry.id   AF-A0A8I1AD55-F1
#
_cell.length_a   1.000
_cell.length_b   1.000
_cell.length_c   1.000
_cell.angle_alpha   90.00
_cell.angle_beta   90.00
_cell.angle_gamma   90.00
#
_symmetry.space_group_name_H-M   'P 1'
#
loop_
_entity.id
_entity.type
_entity.pdbx_description
1 polymer ?
#
loop_
_entity_poly.entity_id
_entity_poly.type
_entity_poly.pdbx_seq_one_letter_code
_entity_poly.pdbx_strand_id
1 'polypeptide(L)'
;MMRIESSPEKGSVCQTCLRNFFVHFRRPYKIGEPVAADYNGEFGFDWVRDEYIYPLTIIDTDENKKDTVIKDYDNVVRRMLNHQFDGGRGVFINKGLYLPAWLSIFATNCPGTLGSDQINSQGANLDLEIHQSPDDDKSPLTDDGTILIFKSSNPCLKISTFGRNQQAQMVEEPLANFINSGRIAEQLATQRRFSYKKKKAINIICSGDTLSQNEYILVQAKKSGKIQNVGMLLVAKNKEVYVIKLVMVDVKVNGKILEKPKNYEWELKNRIFNQCLMISDVDRKEVFDLDLLAKNDSEVQAFVQKWWSDKIKIEDETKIGDPNQLYVPVNEYHKTDTAEGEVTYLVEDNSEKFKAELLKLYERKNFKLFPIDSLYESHRYVFFAPIAMRYEPIYQMVYDPVLKKNVMRIVKLGSVIEGSASFEADTRLFKREPDLYPVYKNKDAEWGKSVVIFADAPPYMDVIAHELSHTLGLLHTFHDNEMRFHQGFTDNVMDYSNTDDKRVSRFNTYQTIFRKIQADQIKKHLFTPSKLFKKSS
;
A
#
# COMPACT_ATOMS: atom_id res chain seq x y z
N MET A 1 -39.10 54.66 -6.22
CA MET A 1 -38.61 53.76 -7.30
C MET A 1 -37.42 52.98 -6.76
N MET A 2 -37.60 51.69 -6.43
CA MET A 2 -36.47 50.80 -6.14
C MET A 2 -35.68 50.58 -7.43
N ARG A 3 -34.39 50.94 -7.43
CA ARG A 3 -33.46 50.53 -8.48
C ARG A 3 -33.29 49.03 -8.38
N ILE A 4 -33.82 48.31 -9.36
CA ILE A 4 -33.44 46.92 -9.62
C ILE A 4 -32.02 46.98 -10.16
N GLU A 5 -31.03 46.66 -9.33
CA GLU A 5 -29.66 46.49 -9.79
C GLU A 5 -29.62 45.23 -10.67
N SER A 6 -29.26 45.42 -11.93
CA SER A 6 -29.03 44.36 -12.89
C SER A 6 -27.93 43.42 -12.39
N SER A 7 -28.17 42.11 -12.47
CA SER A 7 -27.13 41.11 -12.20
C SER A 7 -25.88 41.39 -13.07
N PRO A 8 -24.66 41.23 -12.52
CA PRO A 8 -23.44 41.49 -13.28
C PRO A 8 -23.40 40.62 -14.54
N GLU A 9 -22.89 41.18 -15.65
CA GLU A 9 -22.63 40.41 -16.87
C GLU A 9 -21.74 39.21 -16.58
N LYS A 10 -22.05 38.08 -17.22
CA LYS A 10 -21.38 36.78 -17.07
C LYS A 10 -19.88 36.92 -17.40
N GLY A 11 -19.05 37.12 -16.37
CA GLY A 11 -17.60 37.31 -16.51
C GLY A 11 -17.03 38.59 -15.86
N SER A 12 -17.86 39.45 -15.28
CA SER A 12 -17.39 40.59 -14.48
C SER A 12 -17.06 40.14 -13.04
N VAL A 13 -15.87 40.53 -12.54
CA VAL A 13 -15.42 40.19 -11.17
C VAL A 13 -16.21 41.05 -10.18
N CYS A 14 -17.28 40.48 -9.63
CA CYS A 14 -18.06 41.10 -8.57
C CYS A 14 -17.19 41.29 -7.32
N GLN A 15 -16.92 42.55 -6.95
CA GLN A 15 -16.04 42.89 -5.82
C GLN A 15 -16.51 42.32 -4.48
N THR A 16 -17.81 42.12 -4.30
CA THR A 16 -18.43 41.59 -3.07
C THR A 16 -18.73 40.09 -3.13
N CYS A 17 -18.50 39.44 -4.26
CA CYS A 17 -18.80 38.03 -4.44
C CYS A 17 -17.58 37.18 -4.08
N LEU A 18 -17.88 36.03 -3.47
CA LEU A 18 -16.90 34.99 -3.23
C LEU A 18 -16.58 34.30 -4.56
N ARG A 19 -15.30 34.17 -4.89
CA ARG A 19 -14.84 33.44 -6.08
C ARG A 19 -15.06 31.95 -5.91
N ASN A 20 -15.22 31.22 -7.01
CA ASN A 20 -15.52 29.80 -7.02
C ASN A 20 -14.22 28.98 -7.13
N PHE A 21 -13.82 28.35 -6.03
CA PHE A 21 -12.65 27.49 -5.95
C PHE A 21 -12.84 26.35 -4.93
N PHE A 22 -11.93 25.40 -4.97
CA PHE A 22 -11.84 24.28 -4.03
C PHE A 22 -10.48 24.26 -3.34
N VAL A 23 -10.46 23.88 -2.07
CA VAL A 23 -9.25 23.69 -1.28
C VAL A 23 -9.04 22.20 -1.09
N HIS A 24 -7.86 21.72 -1.48
CA HIS A 24 -7.49 20.32 -1.43
C HIS A 24 -6.26 20.10 -0.55
N PHE A 25 -6.34 19.11 0.33
CA PHE A 25 -5.21 18.65 1.12
C PHE A 25 -4.38 17.67 0.30
N ARG A 26 -3.06 17.81 0.37
CA ARG A 26 -2.10 16.98 -0.37
C ARG A 26 -0.90 16.66 0.51
N ARG A 27 -0.23 15.54 0.21
CA ARG A 27 1.20 15.39 0.50
C ARG A 27 2.01 15.97 -0.67
N PRO A 28 3.32 16.20 -0.52
CA PRO A 28 4.20 16.53 -1.63
C PRO A 28 4.05 15.50 -2.75
N TYR A 29 3.61 15.96 -3.92
CA TYR A 29 3.22 15.09 -5.02
C TYR A 29 3.49 15.75 -6.37
N LYS A 30 3.93 14.94 -7.31
CA LYS A 30 4.05 15.27 -8.72
C LYS A 30 3.58 14.07 -9.54
N ILE A 31 2.83 14.36 -10.60
CA ILE A 31 2.24 13.33 -11.47
C ILE A 31 3.33 12.38 -11.98
N GLY A 32 3.14 11.08 -11.71
CA GLY A 32 4.01 10.01 -12.20
C GLY A 32 5.40 9.97 -11.56
N GLU A 33 5.62 10.67 -10.45
CA GLU A 33 6.87 10.64 -9.68
C GLU A 33 6.63 10.10 -8.27
N PRO A 34 7.59 9.36 -7.69
CA PRO A 34 7.51 8.93 -6.30
C PRO A 34 7.38 10.14 -5.38
N VAL A 35 6.93 9.89 -4.15
CA VAL A 35 6.83 10.94 -3.15
C VAL A 35 8.19 11.61 -2.98
N ALA A 36 8.20 12.94 -2.99
CA ALA A 36 9.41 13.68 -2.61
C ALA A 36 9.83 13.29 -1.18
N ALA A 37 11.12 13.40 -0.86
CA ALA A 37 11.70 13.08 0.45
C ALA A 37 11.05 13.81 1.66
N ASP A 38 10.13 14.75 1.40
CA ASP A 38 9.35 15.49 2.39
C ASP A 38 8.20 14.68 3.04
N TYR A 39 7.86 13.47 2.54
CA TYR A 39 6.94 12.54 3.20
C TYR A 39 7.38 11.09 2.95
N ASN A 40 7.56 10.32 4.01
CA ASN A 40 8.01 8.93 3.95
C ASN A 40 7.11 8.00 4.79
N GLY A 41 5.80 8.28 4.82
CA GLY A 41 4.81 7.45 5.50
C GLY A 41 4.68 7.69 7.00
N GLU A 42 5.17 8.83 7.51
CA GLU A 42 5.10 9.16 8.94
C GLU A 42 3.67 9.15 9.50
N PHE A 43 2.64 9.30 8.67
CA PHE A 43 1.21 9.14 8.98
C PHE A 43 0.51 8.54 7.76
N GLY A 44 -0.74 8.09 7.85
CA GLY A 44 -1.46 7.59 6.69
C GLY A 44 -2.19 8.71 5.96
N PHE A 45 -2.03 8.83 4.65
CA PHE A 45 -2.69 9.86 3.87
C PHE A 45 -3.03 9.40 2.45
N ASP A 46 -4.27 9.59 2.03
CA ASP A 46 -4.74 9.16 0.71
C ASP A 46 -5.70 10.17 0.09
N TRP A 47 -5.67 10.28 -1.23
CA TRP A 47 -6.63 11.07 -2.02
C TRP A 47 -6.66 10.54 -3.46
N VAL A 48 -7.74 10.86 -4.18
CA VAL A 48 -7.83 10.54 -5.61
C VAL A 48 -6.89 11.44 -6.40
N ARG A 49 -5.82 10.85 -6.93
CA ARG A 49 -4.80 11.55 -7.71
C ARG A 49 -5.23 11.77 -9.15
N ASP A 50 -4.65 12.75 -9.82
CA ASP A 50 -5.10 13.11 -11.16
C ASP A 50 -4.81 12.02 -12.19
N GLU A 51 -3.64 11.39 -12.10
CA GLU A 51 -3.27 10.26 -12.95
C GLU A 51 -4.13 9.03 -12.72
N TYR A 52 -4.90 8.96 -11.62
CA TYR A 52 -5.85 7.87 -11.41
C TYR A 52 -7.09 7.99 -12.29
N ILE A 53 -7.51 9.22 -12.61
CA ILE A 53 -8.82 9.50 -13.24
C ILE A 53 -8.72 10.30 -14.55
N TYR A 54 -7.53 10.80 -14.89
CA TYR A 54 -7.24 11.45 -16.16
C TYR A 54 -6.10 10.72 -16.89
N PRO A 55 -6.17 10.59 -18.23
CA PRO A 55 -5.14 9.92 -19.00
C PRO A 55 -3.87 10.77 -19.12
N LEU A 56 -3.03 10.73 -18.08
CA LEU A 56 -1.85 11.60 -17.92
C LEU A 56 -0.54 10.83 -17.96
N THR A 57 -0.57 9.53 -17.67
CA THR A 57 0.60 8.68 -17.57
C THR A 57 0.72 7.84 -18.82
N ILE A 58 1.93 7.72 -19.38
CA ILE A 58 2.19 6.78 -20.47
C ILE A 58 2.17 5.37 -19.87
N ILE A 59 1.12 4.61 -20.14
CA ILE A 59 0.96 3.23 -19.67
C ILE A 59 1.56 2.28 -20.70
N ASP A 60 1.13 2.41 -21.95
CA ASP A 60 1.71 1.71 -23.10
C ASP A 60 2.80 2.56 -23.73
N THR A 61 4.05 2.12 -23.65
CA THR A 61 5.18 2.84 -24.25
C THR A 61 5.43 2.55 -25.71
N ASP A 62 4.97 1.41 -26.23
CA ASP A 62 5.15 1.07 -27.63
C ASP A 62 4.28 1.99 -28.50
N GLU A 63 3.08 2.30 -28.01
CA GLU A 63 2.18 3.27 -28.63
C GLU A 63 2.35 4.71 -28.09
N ASN A 64 3.20 4.88 -27.07
CA ASN A 64 3.36 6.13 -26.30
C ASN A 64 2.01 6.72 -25.85
N LYS A 65 1.08 5.83 -25.50
CA LYS A 65 -0.32 6.15 -25.23
C LYS A 65 -0.49 6.51 -23.76
N LYS A 66 -1.09 7.67 -23.53
CA LYS A 66 -1.48 8.09 -22.18
C LYS A 66 -2.80 7.47 -21.79
N ASP A 67 -2.86 6.94 -20.57
CA ASP A 67 -4.07 6.38 -19.98
C ASP A 67 -4.17 6.68 -18.48
N THR A 68 -5.32 6.36 -17.88
CA THR A 68 -5.51 6.41 -16.44
C THR A 68 -4.72 5.28 -15.77
N VAL A 69 -4.20 5.54 -14.58
CA VAL A 69 -3.50 4.53 -13.77
C VAL A 69 -4.47 3.52 -13.17
N ILE A 70 -5.71 3.92 -12.89
CA ILE A 70 -6.80 2.98 -12.64
C ILE A 70 -7.22 2.41 -13.98
N LYS A 71 -7.18 1.08 -14.10
CA LYS A 71 -7.57 0.39 -15.31
C LYS A 71 -9.07 0.47 -15.52
N ASP A 72 -9.50 0.61 -16.77
CA ASP A 72 -10.92 0.64 -17.17
C ASP A 72 -11.75 1.67 -16.39
N TYR A 73 -11.15 2.85 -16.11
CA TYR A 73 -11.81 3.90 -15.34
C TYR A 73 -13.11 4.36 -16.00
N ASP A 74 -14.22 4.11 -15.30
CA ASP A 74 -15.56 4.38 -15.78
C ASP A 74 -16.47 5.03 -14.70
N ASN A 75 -17.76 5.11 -14.99
CA ASN A 75 -18.74 5.66 -14.03
C ASN A 75 -19.00 4.75 -12.82
N VAL A 76 -18.72 3.44 -12.90
CA VAL A 76 -18.80 2.53 -11.75
C VAL A 76 -17.65 2.83 -10.81
N VAL A 77 -16.41 2.80 -11.31
CA VAL A 77 -15.20 3.13 -10.55
C VAL A 77 -15.29 4.53 -9.94
N ARG A 78 -15.78 5.51 -10.69
CA ARG A 78 -16.01 6.87 -10.16
C ARG A 78 -16.98 6.88 -8.97
N ARG A 79 -18.08 6.14 -9.03
CA ARG A 79 -19.04 6.03 -7.91
C ARG A 79 -18.42 5.36 -6.70
N MET A 80 -17.53 4.40 -6.92
CA MET A 80 -16.80 3.73 -5.85
C MET A 80 -15.82 4.67 -5.16
N LEU A 81 -15.05 5.44 -5.92
CA LEU A 81 -14.18 6.49 -5.36
C LEU A 81 -15.00 7.50 -4.55
N ASN A 82 -16.15 7.94 -5.08
CA ASN A 82 -17.05 8.79 -4.31
C ASN A 82 -17.46 8.11 -3.01
N HIS A 83 -17.95 6.87 -3.04
CA HIS A 83 -18.36 6.18 -1.82
C HIS A 83 -17.23 6.05 -0.78
N GLN A 84 -16.00 5.80 -1.23
CA GLN A 84 -14.84 5.68 -0.36
C GLN A 84 -14.45 6.99 0.34
N PHE A 85 -14.61 8.12 -0.35
CA PHE A 85 -14.20 9.44 0.14
C PHE A 85 -15.36 10.33 0.58
N ASP A 86 -16.62 10.01 0.30
CA ASP A 86 -17.80 10.80 0.70
C ASP A 86 -18.09 10.69 2.20
N GLY A 87 -17.68 9.58 2.83
CA GLY A 87 -17.77 9.40 4.27
C GLY A 87 -19.21 9.44 4.83
N GLY A 88 -20.23 9.43 3.97
CA GLY A 88 -21.65 9.36 4.32
C GLY A 88 -22.20 10.57 5.09
N ARG A 89 -21.52 11.73 5.06
CA ARG A 89 -21.87 12.85 5.97
C ARG A 89 -22.80 13.91 5.39
N GLY A 90 -23.06 13.89 4.09
CA GLY A 90 -23.94 14.86 3.44
C GLY A 90 -23.45 16.31 3.49
N VAL A 91 -22.15 16.54 3.72
CA VAL A 91 -21.56 17.89 3.72
C VAL A 91 -21.30 18.32 2.28
N PHE A 92 -22.13 19.23 1.79
CA PHE A 92 -21.97 19.79 0.45
C PHE A 92 -20.74 20.71 0.39
N ILE A 93 -19.77 20.35 -0.47
CA ILE A 93 -18.56 21.14 -0.74
C ILE A 93 -18.69 21.79 -2.11
N ASN A 94 -19.34 22.96 -2.13
CA ASN A 94 -19.53 23.78 -3.34
C ASN A 94 -20.08 22.96 -4.55
N LYS A 95 -20.24 23.60 -5.70
CA LYS A 95 -20.85 23.00 -6.89
C LYS A 95 -20.01 21.84 -7.42
N GLY A 96 -20.45 20.60 -7.21
CA GLY A 96 -19.98 19.43 -7.97
C GLY A 96 -19.50 18.24 -7.14
N LEU A 97 -18.83 17.32 -7.83
CA LEU A 97 -18.22 16.11 -7.27
C LEU A 97 -16.83 16.44 -6.70
N TYR A 98 -16.79 16.89 -5.45
CA TYR A 98 -15.55 17.09 -4.70
C TYR A 98 -15.16 15.79 -3.96
N LEU A 99 -13.92 15.36 -4.15
CA LEU A 99 -13.35 14.20 -3.45
C LEU A 99 -12.38 14.69 -2.35
N PRO A 100 -12.73 14.57 -1.07
CA PRO A 100 -11.84 14.94 0.03
C PRO A 100 -10.65 14.00 0.11
N ALA A 101 -9.60 14.46 0.81
CA ALA A 101 -8.51 13.57 1.22
C ALA A 101 -8.87 12.84 2.53
N TRP A 102 -8.12 11.79 2.83
CA TRP A 102 -8.23 10.97 4.03
C TRP A 102 -6.92 11.01 4.82
N LEU A 103 -7.00 11.28 6.12
CA LEU A 103 -5.88 11.27 7.06
C LEU A 103 -6.09 10.20 8.14
N SER A 104 -5.08 9.36 8.35
CA SER A 104 -4.96 8.43 9.47
C SER A 104 -3.78 8.89 10.33
N ILE A 105 -4.05 9.27 11.58
CA ILE A 105 -3.04 9.80 12.50
C ILE A 105 -3.30 9.31 13.93
N PHE A 106 -2.23 8.97 14.65
CA PHE A 106 -2.31 8.60 16.07
C PHE A 106 -2.70 9.80 16.93
N ALA A 107 -3.44 9.55 18.01
CA ALA A 107 -3.68 10.56 19.04
C ALA A 107 -2.41 10.73 19.89
N THR A 108 -2.07 11.96 20.29
CA THR A 108 -0.88 12.30 21.06
C THR A 108 -1.26 12.88 22.41
N ASN A 109 -0.34 12.83 23.39
CA ASN A 109 -0.61 13.30 24.76
C ASN A 109 -1.87 12.67 25.39
N CYS A 110 -2.10 11.38 25.11
CA CYS A 110 -3.20 10.62 25.67
C CYS A 110 -2.64 9.49 26.55
N PRO A 111 -2.43 9.72 27.87
CA PRO A 111 -1.88 8.72 28.76
C PRO A 111 -2.67 7.40 28.72
N GLY A 112 -1.96 6.28 28.59
CA GLY A 112 -2.58 4.94 28.50
C GLY A 112 -3.11 4.58 27.11
N THR A 113 -3.08 5.50 26.14
CA THR A 113 -3.41 5.21 24.74
C THR A 113 -2.17 4.71 24.00
N LEU A 114 -2.30 3.54 23.37
CA LEU A 114 -1.19 2.89 22.70
C LEU A 114 -0.64 3.74 21.53
N GLY A 115 0.68 3.89 21.47
CA GLY A 115 1.38 4.67 20.45
C GLY A 115 1.36 6.18 20.66
N SER A 116 0.59 6.68 21.64
CA SER A 116 0.32 8.12 21.79
C SER A 116 1.54 8.98 22.07
N ASP A 117 2.48 8.45 22.85
CA ASP A 117 3.70 9.16 23.23
C ASP A 117 4.85 8.94 22.24
N GLN A 118 4.65 8.11 21.20
CA GLN A 118 5.73 7.60 20.36
C GLN A 118 5.54 7.91 18.88
N ILE A 119 4.31 7.86 18.38
CA ILE A 119 3.98 7.95 16.96
C ILE A 119 3.20 9.25 16.70
N ASN A 120 3.51 9.93 15.60
CA ASN A 120 2.84 11.18 15.17
C ASN A 120 2.88 12.35 16.16
N SER A 121 3.84 12.40 17.08
CA SER A 121 3.98 13.51 18.03
C SER A 121 4.09 14.90 17.37
N GLN A 122 4.60 14.96 16.13
CA GLN A 122 4.74 16.19 15.34
C GLN A 122 3.53 16.51 14.44
N GLY A 123 2.47 15.70 14.50
CA GLY A 123 1.31 15.85 13.63
C GLY A 123 1.59 15.43 12.17
N ALA A 124 0.63 15.74 11.30
CA ALA A 124 0.70 15.55 9.86
C ALA A 124 0.88 16.90 9.16
N ASN A 125 2.04 17.11 8.54
CA ASN A 125 2.30 18.28 7.71
C ASN A 125 1.81 18.06 6.29
N LEU A 126 0.90 18.91 5.83
CA LEU A 126 0.23 18.79 4.55
C LEU A 126 0.44 20.04 3.69
N ASP A 127 0.55 19.80 2.39
CA ASP A 127 0.45 20.81 1.36
C ASP A 127 -1.04 21.13 1.11
N LEU A 128 -1.31 22.32 0.62
CA LEU A 128 -2.63 22.71 0.14
C LEU A 128 -2.57 23.11 -1.33
N GLU A 129 -3.57 22.67 -2.08
CA GLU A 129 -3.83 23.14 -3.44
C GLU A 129 -5.17 23.86 -3.50
N ILE A 130 -5.20 25.03 -4.15
CA ILE A 130 -6.44 25.76 -4.42
C ILE A 130 -6.74 25.65 -5.90
N HIS A 131 -7.80 24.93 -6.25
CA HIS A 131 -8.22 24.70 -7.63
C HIS A 131 -9.35 25.68 -7.97
N GLN A 132 -9.17 26.51 -9.01
CA GLN A 132 -10.27 27.33 -9.50
C GLN A 132 -11.29 26.45 -10.24
N SER A 133 -12.57 26.73 -10.03
CA SER A 133 -13.62 26.08 -10.80
C SER A 133 -13.53 26.50 -12.28
N PRO A 134 -13.78 25.61 -13.25
CA PRO A 134 -13.80 25.96 -14.68
C PRO A 134 -14.74 27.13 -15.02
N ASP A 135 -15.80 27.32 -14.23
CA ASP A 135 -16.75 28.42 -14.42
C ASP A 135 -16.21 29.78 -13.94
N ASP A 136 -15.09 29.80 -13.20
CA ASP A 136 -14.49 30.98 -12.58
C ASP A 136 -12.94 30.97 -12.66
N ASP A 137 -12.40 30.46 -13.75
CA ASP A 137 -10.97 30.39 -14.00
C ASP A 137 -10.47 31.37 -15.08
N LYS A 138 -11.34 32.22 -15.64
CA LYS A 138 -10.94 33.21 -16.65
C LYS A 138 -9.86 34.18 -16.14
N SER A 139 -10.00 34.60 -14.88
CA SER A 139 -9.05 35.48 -14.20
C SER A 139 -8.47 34.80 -12.97
N PRO A 140 -7.18 35.07 -12.63
CA PRO A 140 -6.59 34.62 -11.37
C PRO A 140 -7.43 35.03 -10.15
N LEU A 141 -7.31 34.25 -9.07
CA LEU A 141 -7.64 34.72 -7.73
C LEU A 141 -6.67 35.84 -7.33
N THR A 142 -7.15 36.80 -6.56
CA THR A 142 -6.40 37.98 -6.08
C THR A 142 -6.56 38.11 -4.58
N ASP A 143 -5.72 38.93 -3.95
CA ASP A 143 -5.98 39.37 -2.58
C ASP A 143 -7.18 40.33 -2.59
N ASP A 144 -8.35 39.80 -2.24
CA ASP A 144 -9.63 40.50 -2.24
C ASP A 144 -10.29 40.51 -0.86
N GLY A 145 -9.50 40.25 0.20
CA GLY A 145 -9.98 40.13 1.56
C GLY A 145 -10.73 38.82 1.88
N THR A 146 -10.73 37.83 0.98
CA THR A 146 -11.24 36.49 1.29
C THR A 146 -10.40 35.81 2.38
N ILE A 147 -11.08 35.26 3.39
CA ILE A 147 -10.48 34.50 4.49
C ILE A 147 -10.87 33.03 4.35
N LEU A 148 -9.90 32.12 4.48
CA LEU A 148 -10.12 30.70 4.64
C LEU A 148 -10.19 30.35 6.13
N ILE A 149 -11.24 29.65 6.52
CA ILE A 149 -11.48 29.19 7.89
C ILE A 149 -11.35 27.67 7.89
N PHE A 150 -10.38 27.16 8.64
CA PHE A 150 -10.20 25.73 8.87
C PHE A 150 -10.83 25.40 10.21
N LYS A 151 -11.83 24.51 10.22
CA LYS A 151 -12.58 24.16 11.43
C LYS A 151 -12.66 22.66 11.63
N SER A 152 -12.11 22.18 12.74
CA SER A 152 -12.22 20.79 13.16
C SER A 152 -13.61 20.46 13.72
N SER A 153 -14.14 19.30 13.35
CA SER A 153 -15.39 18.75 13.91
C SER A 153 -15.24 18.30 15.36
N ASN A 154 -14.02 17.97 15.79
CA ASN A 154 -13.71 17.46 17.12
C ASN A 154 -12.66 18.33 17.84
N PRO A 155 -12.83 18.66 19.14
CA PRO A 155 -11.87 19.45 19.90
C PRO A 155 -10.45 18.86 19.99
N CYS A 156 -10.30 17.55 19.83
CA CYS A 156 -8.99 16.88 19.88
C CYS A 156 -8.17 17.12 18.62
N LEU A 157 -8.82 17.46 17.50
CA LEU A 157 -8.16 17.80 16.24
C LEU A 157 -7.73 19.26 16.27
N LYS A 158 -6.44 19.47 16.43
CA LYS A 158 -5.81 20.78 16.47
C LYS A 158 -5.14 21.09 15.14
N ILE A 159 -5.27 22.35 14.73
CA ILE A 159 -4.80 22.89 13.47
C ILE A 159 -3.73 23.94 13.75
N SER A 160 -2.63 23.86 13.03
CA SER A 160 -1.65 24.93 12.90
C SER A 160 -1.42 25.22 11.42
N THR A 161 -1.07 26.46 11.08
CA THR A 161 -0.83 26.87 9.69
C THR A 161 0.51 27.58 9.59
N PHE A 162 1.21 27.37 8.46
CA PHE A 162 2.47 28.04 8.16
C PHE A 162 3.52 27.98 9.29
N GLY A 163 3.56 26.86 10.03
CA GLY A 163 4.51 26.64 11.13
C GLY A 163 4.26 27.48 12.40
N ARG A 164 3.12 28.18 12.53
CA ARG A 164 2.84 29.07 13.67
C ARG A 164 2.41 28.37 14.98
N ASN A 165 2.39 27.03 15.00
CA ASN A 165 2.08 26.21 16.17
C ASN A 165 0.83 26.63 16.96
N GLN A 166 -0.24 27.07 16.28
CA GLN A 166 -1.45 27.56 16.94
C GLN A 166 -2.20 26.49 17.73
N GLN A 167 -2.15 25.24 17.25
CA GLN A 167 -2.84 24.08 17.82
C GLN A 167 -4.29 24.39 18.23
N ALA A 168 -5.04 25.05 17.34
CA ALA A 168 -6.40 25.50 17.61
C ALA A 168 -7.44 24.61 16.92
N GLN A 169 -8.66 24.53 17.45
CA GLN A 169 -9.77 23.84 16.78
C GLN A 169 -10.26 24.59 15.52
N MET A 170 -9.99 25.91 15.47
CA MET A 170 -10.29 26.77 14.34
C MET A 170 -9.11 27.70 14.07
N VAL A 171 -8.73 27.85 12.81
CA VAL A 171 -7.73 28.83 12.35
C VAL A 171 -8.28 29.59 11.15
N GLU A 172 -8.04 30.90 11.11
CA GLU A 172 -8.39 31.77 9.99
C GLU A 172 -7.12 32.22 9.26
N GLU A 173 -7.15 32.19 7.93
CA GLU A 173 -6.04 32.58 7.08
C GLU A 173 -6.49 33.39 5.87
N PRO A 174 -5.86 34.54 5.57
CA PRO A 174 -6.07 35.21 4.29
C PRO A 174 -5.81 34.28 3.10
N LEU A 175 -6.70 34.28 2.10
CA LEU A 175 -6.50 33.54 0.84
C LEU A 175 -5.16 33.92 0.18
N ALA A 176 -4.75 35.19 0.32
CA ALA A 176 -3.48 35.73 -0.14
C ALA A 176 -2.25 34.89 0.27
N ASN A 177 -2.28 34.29 1.46
CA ASN A 177 -1.17 33.47 1.97
C ASN A 177 -0.93 32.20 1.14
N PHE A 178 -1.95 31.73 0.44
CA PHE A 178 -1.92 30.52 -0.38
C PHE A 178 -1.68 30.83 -1.86
N ILE A 179 -2.26 31.92 -2.39
CA ILE A 179 -2.16 32.26 -3.82
C ILE A 179 -0.86 32.98 -4.19
N ASN A 180 -0.07 33.41 -3.19
CA ASN A 180 1.26 34.02 -3.41
C ASN A 180 2.29 33.08 -4.05
N SER A 181 1.98 31.78 -4.20
CA SER A 181 2.79 30.83 -4.97
C SER A 181 2.81 31.11 -6.48
N GLY A 182 1.92 32.00 -6.95
CA GLY A 182 1.62 32.14 -8.36
C GLY A 182 0.64 31.07 -8.85
N ARG A 183 -0.04 31.40 -9.95
CA ARG A 183 -1.04 30.55 -10.60
C ARG A 183 -0.36 29.56 -11.53
N ILE A 184 -0.71 28.29 -11.41
CA ILE A 184 -0.19 27.19 -12.23
C ILE A 184 -1.31 26.72 -13.16
N ALA A 185 -0.95 26.41 -14.40
CA ALA A 185 -1.84 25.80 -15.39
C ALA A 185 -1.39 24.36 -15.66
N GLU A 186 -2.28 23.39 -15.42
CA GLU A 186 -2.04 21.97 -15.65
C GLU A 186 -3.00 21.44 -16.72
N GLN A 187 -2.50 20.59 -17.62
CA GLN A 187 -3.31 19.95 -18.65
C GLN A 187 -3.78 18.57 -18.16
N LEU A 188 -5.08 18.42 -17.90
CA LEU A 188 -5.74 17.19 -17.43
C LEU A 188 -6.44 16.47 -18.58
N ALA A 189 -5.66 16.05 -19.59
CA ALA A 189 -6.15 15.56 -20.88
C ALA A 189 -6.85 16.63 -21.72
N THR A 190 -8.17 16.59 -21.88
CA THR A 190 -8.92 17.52 -22.74
C THR A 190 -9.20 18.87 -22.09
N GLN A 191 -9.04 18.96 -20.76
CA GLN A 191 -9.31 20.18 -19.99
C GLN A 191 -8.03 20.73 -19.36
N ARG A 192 -8.01 22.04 -19.15
CA ARG A 192 -6.97 22.72 -18.38
C ARG A 192 -7.50 23.04 -17.00
N ARG A 193 -6.68 22.83 -15.97
CA ARG A 193 -6.96 23.23 -14.59
C ARG A 193 -6.02 24.33 -14.18
N PHE A 194 -6.55 25.34 -13.50
CA PHE A 194 -5.76 26.37 -12.86
C PHE A 194 -5.74 26.18 -11.35
N SER A 195 -4.55 26.20 -10.76
CA SER A 195 -4.36 25.97 -9.33
C SER A 195 -3.27 26.84 -8.72
N TYR A 196 -3.25 26.87 -7.39
CA TYR A 196 -2.20 27.44 -6.56
C TYR A 196 -1.73 26.36 -5.60
N LYS A 197 -0.43 26.26 -5.35
CA LYS A 197 0.14 25.20 -4.49
C LYS A 197 0.97 25.82 -3.38
N LYS A 198 0.64 25.46 -2.14
CA LYS A 198 1.36 25.93 -0.96
C LYS A 198 1.88 24.74 -0.16
N LYS A 199 3.20 24.62 -0.10
CA LYS A 199 3.87 23.54 0.63
C LYS A 199 3.81 23.75 2.15
N LYS A 200 3.72 22.66 2.92
CA LYS A 200 3.72 22.64 4.40
C LYS A 200 2.79 23.72 4.98
N ALA A 201 1.62 23.87 4.37
CA ALA A 201 0.71 24.97 4.64
C ALA A 201 -0.06 24.75 5.94
N ILE A 202 -0.34 23.49 6.28
CA ILE A 202 -1.16 23.12 7.43
C ILE A 202 -0.57 21.90 8.14
N ASN A 203 -0.61 21.93 9.48
CA ASN A 203 -0.24 20.81 10.34
C ASN A 203 -1.47 20.40 11.15
N ILE A 204 -1.77 19.10 11.15
CA ILE A 204 -2.89 18.51 11.88
C ILE A 204 -2.37 17.57 12.95
N ILE A 205 -2.81 17.75 14.19
CA ILE A 205 -2.50 16.84 15.30
C ILE A 205 -3.80 16.45 16.02
N CYS A 206 -3.92 15.19 16.39
CA CYS A 206 -4.96 14.72 17.30
C CYS A 206 -4.35 14.68 18.69
N SER A 207 -4.73 15.57 19.60
CA SER A 207 -4.06 15.73 20.91
C SER A 207 -5.08 15.81 22.05
N GLY A 208 -4.74 15.17 23.17
CA GLY A 208 -5.48 15.21 24.44
C GLY A 208 -6.58 14.15 24.60
N ASP A 209 -7.11 13.61 23.50
CA ASP A 209 -7.97 12.41 23.51
C ASP A 209 -7.96 11.74 22.11
N THR A 210 -8.62 10.59 22.01
CA THR A 210 -8.81 9.78 20.80
C THR A 210 -10.14 10.08 20.09
N LEU A 211 -10.21 9.69 18.82
CA LEU A 211 -11.40 9.78 17.98
C LEU A 211 -12.13 8.44 17.96
N SER A 212 -13.32 8.41 18.58
CA SER A 212 -14.19 7.20 18.62
C SER A 212 -14.92 6.93 17.30
N GLN A 213 -15.01 7.94 16.42
CA GLN A 213 -15.61 7.87 15.10
C GLN A 213 -14.74 8.64 14.11
N ASN A 214 -14.99 8.48 12.81
CA ASN A 214 -14.30 9.31 11.82
C ASN A 214 -14.72 10.77 12.04
N GLU A 215 -13.80 11.71 11.86
CA GLU A 215 -13.99 13.15 12.04
C GLU A 215 -13.57 13.90 10.77
N TYR A 216 -13.64 15.23 10.77
CA TYR A 216 -13.23 16.04 9.62
C TYR A 216 -12.70 17.41 10.02
N ILE A 217 -12.00 18.02 9.07
CA ILE A 217 -11.68 19.45 9.06
C ILE A 217 -12.37 20.05 7.85
N LEU A 218 -13.30 20.97 8.10
CA LEU A 218 -14.03 21.68 7.07
C LEU A 218 -13.30 22.97 6.74
N VAL A 219 -13.19 23.27 5.44
CA VAL A 219 -12.63 24.53 4.95
C VAL A 219 -13.75 25.40 4.42
N GLN A 220 -13.89 26.59 4.98
CA GLN A 220 -14.89 27.57 4.57
C GLN A 220 -14.20 28.83 4.06
N ALA A 221 -14.66 29.38 2.95
CA ALA A 221 -14.23 30.68 2.47
C ALA A 221 -15.25 31.73 2.94
N LYS A 222 -14.76 32.83 3.50
CA LYS A 222 -15.54 33.96 4.02
C LYS A 222 -15.14 35.24 3.32
N LYS A 223 -16.12 35.96 2.78
CA LYS A 223 -15.93 37.31 2.21
C LYS A 223 -17.20 38.13 2.40
N SER A 224 -17.07 39.34 2.96
CA SER A 224 -18.18 40.27 3.18
C SER A 224 -19.41 39.62 3.83
N GLY A 225 -19.18 38.76 4.84
CA GLY A 225 -20.24 38.04 5.57
C GLY A 225 -20.80 36.79 4.87
N LYS A 226 -20.52 36.57 3.58
CA LYS A 226 -20.88 35.33 2.88
C LYS A 226 -19.88 34.22 3.23
N ILE A 227 -20.39 33.02 3.50
CA ILE A 227 -19.60 31.84 3.83
C ILE A 227 -19.95 30.72 2.86
N GLN A 228 -18.95 30.00 2.38
CA GLN A 228 -19.11 28.84 1.52
C GLN A 228 -18.14 27.73 1.91
N ASN A 229 -18.60 26.48 1.94
CA ASN A 229 -17.71 25.33 2.11
C ASN A 229 -16.93 25.11 0.81
N VAL A 230 -15.61 25.11 0.89
CA VAL A 230 -14.71 25.02 -0.27
C VAL A 230 -13.75 23.83 -0.19
N GLY A 231 -13.69 23.11 0.92
CA GLY A 231 -12.84 21.92 1.02
C GLY A 231 -13.11 21.12 2.29
N MET A 232 -12.60 19.90 2.33
CA MET A 232 -12.72 19.02 3.50
C MET A 232 -11.56 18.03 3.55
N LEU A 233 -11.04 17.79 4.75
CA LEU A 233 -10.18 16.65 5.07
C LEU A 233 -10.96 15.71 5.98
N LEU A 234 -11.07 14.44 5.60
CA LEU A 234 -11.58 13.40 6.48
C LEU A 234 -10.45 12.85 7.35
N VAL A 235 -10.76 12.58 8.61
CA VAL A 235 -9.81 12.02 9.58
C VAL A 235 -10.37 10.72 10.14
N ALA A 236 -9.58 9.65 10.08
CA ALA A 236 -9.95 8.33 10.55
C ALA A 236 -10.16 8.32 12.08
N LYS A 237 -11.11 7.50 12.54
CA LYS A 237 -11.16 7.10 13.96
C LYS A 237 -9.83 6.46 14.36
N ASN A 238 -9.33 6.81 15.54
CA ASN A 238 -8.02 6.36 16.03
C ASN A 238 -8.04 5.90 17.50
N LYS A 239 -9.23 5.73 18.08
CA LYS A 239 -9.39 5.09 19.39
C LYS A 239 -8.98 3.62 19.39
N GLU A 240 -9.17 2.94 18.27
CA GLU A 240 -8.77 1.54 18.09
C GLU A 240 -7.46 1.49 17.31
N VAL A 241 -6.40 1.05 17.98
CA VAL A 241 -5.07 0.82 17.42
C VAL A 241 -4.77 -0.68 17.48
N TYR A 242 -4.27 -1.25 16.39
CA TYR A 242 -3.92 -2.67 16.31
C TYR A 242 -2.43 -2.87 16.55
N VAL A 243 -2.08 -4.04 17.07
CA VAL A 243 -0.67 -4.43 17.22
C VAL A 243 -0.40 -5.70 16.41
N ILE A 244 0.63 -5.62 15.58
CA ILE A 244 1.23 -6.79 14.94
C ILE A 244 2.49 -7.11 15.73
N LYS A 245 2.44 -8.20 16.47
CA LYS A 245 3.58 -8.72 17.22
C LYS A 245 4.44 -9.55 16.28
N LEU A 246 5.70 -9.15 16.10
CA LEU A 246 6.63 -9.78 15.16
C LEU A 246 7.64 -10.65 15.93
N VAL A 247 7.78 -11.89 15.48
CA VAL A 247 8.87 -12.79 15.86
C VAL A 247 9.84 -12.86 14.68
N MET A 248 11.02 -12.28 14.86
CA MET A 248 12.05 -12.25 13.81
C MET A 248 12.98 -13.46 14.00
N VAL A 249 12.98 -14.37 13.04
CA VAL A 249 13.71 -15.64 13.11
C VAL A 249 14.86 -15.65 12.09
N ASP A 250 16.08 -15.57 12.59
CA ASP A 250 17.27 -15.74 11.77
C ASP A 250 17.54 -17.24 11.55
N VAL A 251 17.40 -17.72 10.32
CA VAL A 251 17.77 -19.11 9.99
C VAL A 251 19.27 -19.14 9.78
N LYS A 252 19.97 -19.91 10.62
CA LYS A 252 21.42 -20.09 10.51
C LYS A 252 21.74 -21.46 9.94
N VAL A 253 22.50 -21.48 8.85
CA VAL A 253 22.94 -22.71 8.18
C VAL A 253 24.24 -22.46 7.44
N ASN A 254 25.14 -23.45 7.47
CA ASN A 254 26.50 -23.37 6.97
C ASN A 254 27.26 -22.13 7.49
N GLY A 255 27.00 -21.74 8.74
CA GLY A 255 27.57 -20.56 9.39
C GLY A 255 27.03 -19.21 8.89
N LYS A 256 26.05 -19.20 7.97
CA LYS A 256 25.49 -17.98 7.36
C LYS A 256 24.18 -17.56 8.04
N ILE A 257 23.97 -16.25 8.13
CA ILE A 257 22.73 -15.58 8.52
C ILE A 257 22.54 -14.41 7.54
N LEU A 258 21.31 -14.12 7.14
CA LEU A 258 21.03 -12.94 6.32
C LEU A 258 21.14 -11.64 7.13
N GLU A 259 21.78 -10.65 6.53
CA GLU A 259 21.72 -9.28 7.05
C GLU A 259 20.27 -8.77 6.98
N LYS A 260 19.92 -7.86 7.90
CA LYS A 260 18.61 -7.18 7.96
C LYS A 260 18.80 -5.69 7.67
N PRO A 261 17.76 -4.97 7.19
CA PRO A 261 17.89 -3.54 6.96
C PRO A 261 18.12 -2.84 8.30
N LYS A 262 18.98 -1.81 8.32
CA LYS A 262 19.20 -1.02 9.55
C LYS A 262 17.88 -0.33 9.94
N ASN A 263 17.62 -0.24 11.25
CA ASN A 263 16.44 0.42 11.82
C ASN A 263 15.08 -0.16 11.38
N TYR A 264 15.04 -1.41 10.90
CA TYR A 264 13.83 -1.96 10.29
C TYR A 264 12.60 -1.90 11.22
N GLU A 265 12.79 -2.14 12.52
CA GLU A 265 11.73 -2.09 13.53
C GLU A 265 11.10 -0.71 13.61
N TRP A 266 11.94 0.33 13.57
CA TRP A 266 11.49 1.70 13.63
C TRP A 266 10.74 2.09 12.36
N GLU A 267 11.24 1.70 11.18
CA GLU A 267 10.58 1.97 9.89
C GLU A 267 9.22 1.28 9.80
N LEU A 268 9.15 -0.02 10.12
CA LEU A 268 7.89 -0.78 10.13
C LEU A 268 6.86 -0.13 11.07
N LYS A 269 7.31 0.38 12.23
CA LYS A 269 6.43 0.97 13.24
C LYS A 269 6.03 2.40 12.94
N ASN A 270 6.95 3.25 12.48
CA ASN A 270 6.77 4.70 12.42
C ASN A 270 6.58 5.26 11.01
N ARG A 271 6.73 4.42 9.97
CA ARG A 271 6.58 4.84 8.57
C ARG A 271 5.70 3.95 7.71
N ILE A 272 5.52 2.69 8.07
CA ILE A 272 4.78 1.74 7.23
C ILE A 272 3.42 1.43 7.86
N PHE A 273 3.39 0.70 8.97
CA PHE A 273 2.12 0.22 9.53
C PHE A 273 1.35 1.26 10.33
N ASN A 274 2.01 2.31 10.81
CA ASN A 274 1.35 3.49 11.38
C ASN A 274 0.36 4.13 10.40
N GLN A 275 0.60 4.05 9.09
CA GLN A 275 -0.32 4.58 8.07
C GLN A 275 -1.73 3.98 8.17
N CYS A 276 -1.82 2.75 8.69
CA CYS A 276 -3.07 2.02 8.91
C CYS A 276 -3.61 2.13 10.34
N LEU A 277 -3.01 2.97 11.21
CA LEU A 277 -3.26 3.02 12.66
C LEU A 277 -2.92 1.69 13.35
N MET A 278 -1.78 1.12 12.97
CA MET A 278 -1.26 -0.11 13.52
C MET A 278 0.16 0.12 14.06
N ILE A 279 0.53 -0.67 15.06
CA ILE A 279 1.88 -0.73 15.61
C ILE A 279 2.45 -2.08 15.26
N SER A 280 3.54 -2.11 14.51
CA SER A 280 4.39 -3.29 14.49
C SER A 280 5.33 -3.24 15.69
N ASP A 281 5.40 -4.35 16.41
CA ASP A 281 6.18 -4.47 17.63
C ASP A 281 7.00 -5.76 17.55
N VAL A 282 8.33 -5.64 17.49
CA VAL A 282 9.23 -6.80 17.50
C VAL A 282 9.32 -7.30 18.92
N ASP A 283 8.49 -8.31 19.20
CA ASP A 283 8.36 -8.92 20.51
C ASP A 283 9.57 -9.81 20.81
N ARG A 284 10.11 -10.47 19.78
CA ARG A 284 11.25 -11.38 19.94
C ARG A 284 12.14 -11.46 18.70
N LYS A 285 13.42 -11.72 18.94
CA LYS A 285 14.42 -12.11 17.95
C LYS A 285 15.00 -13.45 18.35
N GLU A 286 15.03 -14.40 17.41
CA GLU A 286 15.52 -15.75 17.64
C GLU A 286 16.47 -16.17 16.52
N VAL A 287 17.36 -17.12 16.84
CA VAL A 287 18.20 -17.79 15.84
C VAL A 287 17.75 -19.25 15.77
N PHE A 288 17.26 -19.68 14.61
CA PHE A 288 17.01 -21.08 14.31
C PHE A 288 18.29 -21.70 13.74
N ASP A 289 19.14 -22.21 14.64
CA ASP A 289 20.48 -22.73 14.32
C ASP A 289 20.40 -24.18 13.79
N LEU A 290 20.27 -24.31 12.48
CA LEU A 290 20.23 -25.60 11.80
C LEU A 290 21.58 -26.31 11.86
N ASP A 291 22.70 -25.58 11.93
CA ASP A 291 24.05 -26.17 12.06
C ASP A 291 24.22 -26.91 13.38
N LEU A 292 23.67 -26.35 14.45
CA LEU A 292 23.69 -26.96 15.78
C LEU A 292 22.75 -28.17 15.82
N LEU A 293 21.53 -28.01 15.33
CA LEU A 293 20.49 -29.05 15.39
C LEU A 293 20.81 -30.25 14.51
N ALA A 294 21.34 -30.04 13.29
CA ALA A 294 21.68 -31.12 12.34
C ALA A 294 22.76 -32.08 12.86
N LYS A 295 23.52 -31.72 13.91
CA LYS A 295 24.53 -32.62 14.52
C LYS A 295 23.91 -33.85 15.17
N ASN A 296 22.70 -33.71 15.73
CA ASN A 296 22.07 -34.73 16.56
C ASN A 296 20.64 -35.06 16.11
N ASP A 297 20.09 -34.35 15.13
CA ASP A 297 18.71 -34.54 14.65
C ASP A 297 18.72 -34.91 13.16
N SER A 298 18.38 -36.16 12.86
CA SER A 298 18.37 -36.71 11.49
C SER A 298 17.34 -36.03 10.59
N GLU A 299 16.23 -35.52 11.14
CA GLU A 299 15.22 -34.79 10.38
C GLU A 299 15.77 -33.43 9.93
N VAL A 300 16.44 -32.72 10.85
CA VAL A 300 17.09 -31.44 10.53
C VAL A 300 18.24 -31.65 9.55
N GLN A 301 19.03 -32.71 9.73
CA GLN A 301 20.09 -33.07 8.80
C GLN A 301 19.53 -33.33 7.40
N ALA A 302 18.43 -34.08 7.27
CA ALA A 302 17.78 -34.35 5.99
C ALA A 302 17.22 -33.06 5.35
N PHE A 303 16.64 -32.16 6.14
CA PHE A 303 16.16 -30.86 5.64
C PHE A 303 17.31 -29.99 5.11
N VAL A 304 18.41 -29.87 5.86
CA VAL A 304 19.60 -29.11 5.42
C VAL A 304 20.20 -29.73 4.17
N GLN A 305 20.34 -31.06 4.12
CA GLN A 305 20.83 -31.75 2.91
C GLN A 305 19.91 -31.50 1.71
N LYS A 306 18.59 -31.52 1.92
CA LYS A 306 17.63 -31.29 0.85
C LYS A 306 17.71 -29.87 0.28
N TRP A 307 17.94 -28.85 1.09
CA TRP A 307 17.83 -27.46 0.60
C TRP A 307 19.18 -26.75 0.42
N TRP A 308 20.26 -27.26 1.03
CA TRP A 308 21.60 -26.66 0.99
C TRP A 308 22.72 -27.63 0.59
N SER A 309 22.43 -28.83 0.04
CA SER A 309 23.50 -29.71 -0.47
C SER A 309 23.98 -29.35 -1.88
N ASP A 310 25.27 -29.60 -2.12
CA ASP A 310 25.89 -29.41 -3.43
C ASP A 310 25.40 -30.41 -4.48
N LYS A 311 24.74 -31.52 -4.10
CA LYS A 311 24.26 -32.53 -5.07
C LYS A 311 23.15 -32.00 -5.99
N ILE A 312 22.32 -31.08 -5.49
CA ILE A 312 21.31 -30.39 -6.31
C ILE A 312 21.98 -29.50 -7.37
N LYS A 313 23.25 -29.11 -7.16
CA LYS A 313 24.02 -28.28 -8.10
C LYS A 313 24.64 -29.08 -9.27
N ILE A 314 24.65 -30.42 -9.24
CA ILE A 314 25.52 -31.24 -10.12
C ILE A 314 24.76 -32.26 -11.00
N GLU A 315 23.52 -32.67 -10.67
CA GLU A 315 22.83 -33.74 -11.43
C GLU A 315 22.41 -33.38 -12.88
N ASP A 316 22.61 -32.12 -13.32
CA ASP A 316 22.40 -31.72 -14.71
C ASP A 316 23.74 -31.34 -15.37
N GLU A 317 24.56 -32.35 -15.68
CA GLU A 317 25.91 -32.23 -16.27
C GLU A 317 25.95 -31.50 -17.65
N THR A 318 24.82 -30.98 -18.15
CA THR A 318 24.73 -30.21 -19.39
C THR A 318 24.52 -28.70 -19.21
N LYS A 319 24.34 -28.20 -17.98
CA LYS A 319 24.07 -26.76 -17.71
C LYS A 319 25.32 -26.04 -17.17
N ILE A 320 25.85 -25.10 -17.94
CA ILE A 320 26.90 -24.17 -17.50
C ILE A 320 26.27 -23.20 -16.49
N GLY A 321 26.47 -23.45 -15.19
CA GLY A 321 25.98 -22.60 -14.10
C GLY A 321 26.98 -22.51 -12.94
N ASP A 322 27.01 -21.35 -12.28
CA ASP A 322 27.95 -20.98 -11.21
C ASP A 322 27.75 -21.83 -9.92
N PRO A 323 28.83 -22.37 -9.30
CA PRO A 323 28.79 -23.26 -8.13
C PRO A 323 28.19 -22.65 -6.85
N ASN A 324 27.90 -21.35 -6.83
CA ASN A 324 27.22 -20.66 -5.73
C ASN A 324 25.69 -20.53 -5.89
N GLN A 325 25.10 -21.16 -6.91
CA GLN A 325 23.69 -20.97 -7.27
C GLN A 325 22.87 -22.26 -7.07
N LEU A 326 21.74 -22.16 -6.36
CA LEU A 326 20.71 -23.20 -6.35
C LEU A 326 19.77 -22.93 -7.53
N TYR A 327 19.75 -23.85 -8.49
CA TYR A 327 18.74 -23.86 -9.56
C TYR A 327 17.52 -24.60 -9.04
N VAL A 328 16.37 -23.93 -9.08
CA VAL A 328 15.10 -24.50 -8.64
C VAL A 328 14.30 -24.85 -9.91
N PRO A 329 13.99 -26.13 -10.16
CA PRO A 329 13.20 -26.51 -11.33
C PRO A 329 11.85 -25.82 -11.29
N VAL A 330 11.55 -25.08 -12.36
CA VAL A 330 10.31 -24.35 -12.59
C VAL A 330 9.27 -25.29 -13.17
N ASN A 331 8.09 -25.28 -12.57
CA ASN A 331 6.77 -25.44 -13.20
C ASN A 331 6.78 -26.19 -14.54
N GLU A 332 6.73 -27.53 -14.51
CA GLU A 332 6.16 -28.25 -15.64
C GLU A 332 4.64 -28.28 -15.46
N TYR A 333 3.92 -27.64 -16.38
CA TYR A 333 2.53 -28.03 -16.64
C TYR A 333 2.60 -29.41 -17.28
N HIS A 334 2.45 -30.46 -16.48
CA HIS A 334 2.31 -31.79 -17.04
C HIS A 334 0.93 -31.90 -17.70
N LYS A 335 0.93 -31.91 -19.03
CA LYS A 335 -0.21 -32.39 -19.81
C LYS A 335 -0.12 -33.91 -19.85
N THR A 336 -1.14 -34.57 -19.32
CA THR A 336 -1.32 -36.01 -19.53
C THR A 336 -2.65 -36.23 -20.23
N ASP A 337 -2.60 -36.84 -21.41
CA ASP A 337 -3.78 -37.36 -22.07
C ASP A 337 -4.21 -38.61 -21.31
N THR A 338 -5.36 -38.52 -20.65
CA THR A 338 -6.01 -39.68 -20.04
C THR A 338 -7.14 -40.17 -20.95
N ALA A 339 -7.60 -41.41 -20.77
CA ALA A 339 -8.74 -41.95 -21.52
C ALA A 339 -10.05 -41.14 -21.35
N GLU A 340 -10.09 -40.22 -20.38
CA GLU A 340 -11.24 -39.41 -19.99
C GLU A 340 -11.09 -37.91 -20.36
N GLY A 341 -9.95 -37.50 -20.95
CA GLY A 341 -9.68 -36.13 -21.38
C GLY A 341 -8.30 -35.59 -20.97
N GLU A 342 -7.99 -34.36 -21.44
CA GLU A 342 -6.81 -33.59 -21.01
C GLU A 342 -6.96 -33.19 -19.53
N VAL A 343 -6.01 -33.57 -18.68
CA VAL A 343 -5.93 -33.07 -17.30
C VAL A 343 -4.65 -32.28 -17.09
N THR A 344 -4.79 -31.09 -16.49
CA THR A 344 -3.69 -30.19 -16.13
C THR A 344 -3.60 -30.12 -14.62
N TYR A 345 -2.45 -30.48 -14.03
CA TYR A 345 -2.21 -30.37 -12.58
C TYR A 345 -1.09 -29.36 -12.30
N LEU A 346 -1.26 -28.55 -11.25
CA LEU A 346 -0.25 -27.63 -10.72
C LEU A 346 0.70 -28.40 -9.79
N VAL A 347 1.99 -28.40 -10.10
CA VAL A 347 3.05 -28.85 -9.18
C VAL A 347 3.37 -27.71 -8.22
N GLU A 348 3.42 -28.00 -6.92
CA GLU A 348 3.67 -27.05 -5.82
C GLU A 348 5.00 -26.29 -6.04
N ASP A 349 4.97 -24.95 -5.92
CA ASP A 349 6.17 -24.11 -6.04
C ASP A 349 7.20 -24.50 -4.97
N ASN A 350 8.47 -24.63 -5.34
CA ASN A 350 9.53 -25.06 -4.43
C ASN A 350 9.79 -24.03 -3.32
N SER A 351 9.49 -22.75 -3.55
CA SER A 351 9.50 -21.71 -2.50
C SER A 351 8.40 -21.94 -1.47
N GLU A 352 7.17 -22.25 -1.92
CA GLU A 352 6.03 -22.64 -1.08
C GLU A 352 6.35 -23.90 -0.28
N LYS A 353 6.94 -24.90 -0.94
CA LYS A 353 7.36 -26.16 -0.31
C LYS A 353 8.47 -25.93 0.73
N PHE A 354 9.49 -25.15 0.39
CA PHE A 354 10.56 -24.79 1.33
C PHE A 354 9.99 -24.06 2.55
N LYS A 355 9.18 -23.04 2.32
CA LYS A 355 8.52 -22.26 3.36
C LYS A 355 7.67 -23.14 4.28
N ALA A 356 6.86 -24.03 3.71
CA ALA A 356 6.02 -24.96 4.46
C ALA A 356 6.85 -25.94 5.30
N GLU A 357 7.93 -26.49 4.74
CA GLU A 357 8.83 -27.40 5.45
C GLU A 357 9.63 -26.70 6.54
N LEU A 358 10.17 -25.51 6.27
CA LEU A 358 10.90 -24.68 7.25
C LEU A 358 10.03 -24.37 8.45
N LEU A 359 8.80 -23.92 8.20
CA LEU A 359 7.86 -23.55 9.26
C LEU A 359 7.48 -24.76 10.11
N LYS A 360 7.15 -25.90 9.47
CA LYS A 360 6.88 -27.18 10.15
C LYS A 360 8.07 -27.69 10.97
N LEU A 361 9.29 -27.52 10.46
CA LEU A 361 10.51 -27.92 11.17
C LEU A 361 10.76 -27.01 12.38
N TYR A 362 10.65 -25.69 12.21
CA TYR A 362 10.76 -24.72 13.31
C TYR A 362 9.72 -25.03 14.40
N GLU A 363 8.49 -25.37 14.00
CA GLU A 363 7.44 -25.77 14.92
C GLU A 363 7.80 -26.98 15.79
N ARG A 364 8.36 -28.02 15.18
CA ARG A 364 8.71 -29.24 15.93
C ARG A 364 9.94 -29.07 16.82
N LYS A 365 10.90 -28.23 16.40
CA LYS A 365 12.24 -28.21 17.00
C LYS A 365 12.50 -27.04 17.93
N ASN A 366 11.75 -25.94 17.78
CA ASN A 366 12.06 -24.71 18.52
C ASN A 366 10.81 -23.94 18.98
N PHE A 367 9.61 -24.49 18.80
CA PHE A 367 8.38 -23.73 19.00
C PHE A 367 7.96 -23.64 20.45
N LYS A 368 7.72 -22.41 20.87
CA LYS A 368 6.96 -22.08 22.07
C LYS A 368 5.78 -21.23 21.61
N LEU A 369 4.57 -21.80 21.64
CA LEU A 369 3.33 -21.04 21.40
C LEU A 369 3.23 -19.91 22.41
N PHE A 370 2.90 -18.71 21.91
CA PHE A 370 2.52 -17.60 22.76
C PHE A 370 1.01 -17.65 23.04
N PRO A 371 0.59 -17.35 24.28
CA PRO A 371 -0.80 -16.99 24.52
C PRO A 371 -1.14 -15.71 23.73
N ILE A 372 -2.35 -15.64 23.18
CA ILE A 372 -2.89 -14.42 22.57
C ILE A 372 -3.60 -13.67 23.70
N ASP A 373 -3.02 -12.56 24.15
CA ASP A 373 -3.49 -11.88 25.37
C ASP A 373 -4.54 -10.79 25.10
N SER A 374 -4.88 -10.50 23.82
CA SER A 374 -5.84 -9.44 23.46
C SER A 374 -6.49 -9.64 22.08
N LEU A 375 -7.72 -9.12 21.91
CA LEU A 375 -8.47 -9.08 20.65
C LEU A 375 -7.86 -8.12 19.60
N TYR A 376 -6.93 -7.24 19.99
CA TYR A 376 -6.29 -6.26 19.12
C TYR A 376 -4.86 -6.64 18.71
N GLU A 377 -4.40 -7.82 19.13
CA GLU A 377 -3.05 -8.30 18.90
C GLU A 377 -3.05 -9.49 17.94
N SER A 378 -2.06 -9.52 17.03
CA SER A 378 -1.84 -10.68 16.19
C SER A 378 -0.36 -10.96 16.01
N HIS A 379 0.04 -12.23 16.14
CA HIS A 379 1.42 -12.67 15.95
C HIS A 379 1.74 -12.92 14.48
N ARG A 380 2.95 -12.59 14.05
CA ARG A 380 3.52 -12.93 12.74
C ARG A 380 4.96 -13.39 12.91
N TYR A 381 5.38 -14.35 12.10
CA TYR A 381 6.76 -14.83 12.06
C TYR A 381 7.43 -14.37 10.77
N VAL A 382 8.64 -13.82 10.88
CA VAL A 382 9.44 -13.40 9.73
C VAL A 382 10.74 -14.16 9.77
N PHE A 383 10.91 -15.10 8.85
CA PHE A 383 12.11 -15.92 8.71
C PHE A 383 13.07 -15.28 7.73
N PHE A 384 14.34 -15.17 8.11
CA PHE A 384 15.42 -14.71 7.24
C PHE A 384 16.28 -15.92 6.86
N ALA A 385 16.03 -16.48 5.67
CA ALA A 385 16.62 -17.72 5.21
C ALA A 385 17.75 -17.48 4.20
N PRO A 386 19.02 -17.84 4.51
CA PRO A 386 20.17 -17.61 3.63
C PRO A 386 20.22 -18.64 2.48
N ILE A 387 19.14 -18.68 1.70
CA ILE A 387 18.96 -19.49 0.51
C ILE A 387 18.54 -18.59 -0.64
N ALA A 388 19.14 -18.82 -1.80
CA ALA A 388 18.80 -18.19 -3.06
C ALA A 388 17.72 -19.03 -3.76
N MET A 389 16.63 -18.40 -4.21
CA MET A 389 15.54 -19.06 -4.93
C MET A 389 15.46 -18.49 -6.34
N ARG A 390 15.85 -19.30 -7.34
CA ARG A 390 15.88 -18.89 -8.75
C ARG A 390 15.12 -19.87 -9.61
N TYR A 391 14.14 -19.34 -10.32
CA TYR A 391 13.36 -20.09 -11.30
C TYR A 391 14.23 -20.49 -12.51
N GLU A 392 14.27 -21.78 -12.86
CA GLU A 392 14.88 -22.31 -14.09
C GLU A 392 14.41 -21.60 -15.39
N PRO A 393 15.30 -21.49 -16.41
CA PRO A 393 14.89 -21.07 -17.75
C PRO A 393 13.87 -22.03 -18.37
N ILE A 394 12.88 -21.50 -19.07
CA ILE A 394 11.95 -22.34 -19.83
C ILE A 394 12.58 -22.59 -21.20
N TYR A 395 12.78 -23.86 -21.51
CA TYR A 395 13.25 -24.33 -22.81
C TYR A 395 12.09 -24.91 -23.62
N GLN A 396 12.10 -24.67 -24.93
CA GLN A 396 11.14 -25.24 -25.86
C GLN A 396 11.86 -25.81 -27.07
N MET A 397 11.35 -26.92 -27.60
CA MET A 397 11.79 -27.45 -28.88
C MET A 397 11.32 -26.52 -30.00
N VAL A 398 12.27 -25.88 -30.67
CA VAL A 398 12.02 -25.01 -31.83
C VAL A 398 12.72 -25.62 -33.03
N TYR A 399 12.03 -25.68 -34.17
CA TYR A 399 12.65 -26.11 -35.42
C TYR A 399 13.67 -25.06 -35.88
N ASP A 400 14.94 -25.43 -35.95
CA ASP A 400 15.99 -24.55 -36.48
C ASP A 400 16.09 -24.76 -38.01
N PRO A 401 15.71 -23.75 -38.83
CA PRO A 401 15.68 -23.92 -40.28
C PRO A 401 17.08 -23.99 -40.91
N VAL A 402 18.13 -23.54 -40.20
CA VAL A 402 19.52 -23.61 -40.66
C VAL A 402 20.07 -25.00 -40.41
N LEU A 403 19.79 -25.57 -39.22
CA LEU A 403 20.26 -26.91 -38.83
C LEU A 403 19.32 -28.04 -39.26
N LYS A 404 18.13 -27.71 -39.79
CA LYS A 404 17.07 -28.64 -40.22
C LYS A 404 16.71 -29.70 -39.17
N LYS A 405 16.72 -29.32 -37.90
CA LYS A 405 16.34 -30.19 -36.78
C LYS A 405 15.67 -29.37 -35.69
N ASN A 406 14.87 -30.04 -34.87
CA ASN A 406 14.39 -29.45 -33.63
C ASN A 406 15.58 -29.29 -32.68
N VAL A 407 15.72 -28.09 -32.12
CA VAL A 407 16.73 -27.77 -31.11
C VAL A 407 16.03 -27.19 -29.89
N MET A 408 16.54 -27.50 -28.71
CA MET A 408 16.11 -26.82 -27.49
C MET A 408 16.59 -25.38 -27.56
N ARG A 409 15.67 -24.42 -27.56
CA ARG A 409 15.98 -23.00 -27.36
C ARG A 409 15.39 -22.51 -26.05
N ILE A 410 16.11 -21.61 -25.39
CA ILE A 410 15.57 -20.83 -24.28
C ILE A 410 14.50 -19.90 -24.85
N VAL A 411 13.25 -20.11 -24.47
CA VAL A 411 12.12 -19.23 -24.82
C VAL A 411 11.80 -18.24 -23.71
N LYS A 412 12.23 -18.53 -22.47
CA LYS A 412 12.20 -17.60 -21.35
C LYS A 412 13.49 -17.76 -20.56
N LEU A 413 14.31 -16.71 -20.47
CA LEU A 413 15.45 -16.72 -19.54
C LEU A 413 14.93 -17.03 -18.13
N GLY A 414 15.65 -17.86 -17.38
CA GLY A 414 15.42 -18.09 -15.95
C GLY A 414 15.83 -16.83 -15.21
N SER A 415 14.94 -15.83 -15.23
CA SER A 415 15.24 -14.47 -14.81
C SER A 415 14.32 -13.99 -13.70
N VAL A 416 13.43 -14.85 -13.18
CA VAL A 416 12.58 -14.50 -12.06
C VAL A 416 13.31 -15.01 -10.80
N ILE A 417 13.71 -14.05 -9.98
CA ILE A 417 14.28 -14.28 -8.66
C ILE A 417 13.10 -14.21 -7.70
N GLU A 418 12.94 -15.22 -6.85
CA GLU A 418 11.98 -15.13 -5.76
C GLU A 418 12.70 -14.61 -4.53
N GLY A 419 12.47 -13.33 -4.25
CA GLY A 419 13.10 -12.62 -3.14
C GLY A 419 12.50 -12.97 -1.78
N SER A 420 11.23 -13.33 -1.77
CA SER A 420 10.46 -13.54 -0.57
C SER A 420 9.19 -14.33 -0.89
N ALA A 421 8.59 -14.91 0.15
CA ALA A 421 7.30 -15.56 0.06
C ALA A 421 6.49 -15.35 1.36
N SER A 422 5.21 -15.04 1.23
CA SER A 422 4.22 -15.02 2.32
C SER A 422 3.24 -16.17 2.15
N PHE A 423 2.74 -16.76 3.25
CA PHE A 423 1.57 -17.65 3.13
C PHE A 423 0.37 -16.80 2.72
N GLU A 424 -0.18 -17.02 1.51
CA GLU A 424 -1.32 -16.25 0.98
C GLU A 424 -2.43 -16.09 2.03
N ALA A 425 -2.97 -14.88 2.12
CA ALA A 425 -4.29 -14.68 2.67
C ALA A 425 -5.31 -15.43 1.81
N ASP A 426 -6.12 -16.28 2.45
CA ASP A 426 -7.20 -17.06 1.87
C ASP A 426 -7.92 -16.39 0.68
N THR A 427 -7.45 -16.63 -0.55
CA THR A 427 -8.01 -16.09 -1.79
C THR A 427 -9.40 -16.69 -2.11
N ARG A 428 -9.87 -17.68 -1.34
CA ARG A 428 -11.21 -18.29 -1.46
C ARG A 428 -12.34 -17.31 -1.09
N LEU A 429 -12.03 -16.17 -0.46
CA LEU A 429 -13.03 -15.13 -0.17
C LEU A 429 -13.39 -14.25 -1.37
N PHE A 430 -12.63 -14.33 -2.48
CA PHE A 430 -12.80 -13.44 -3.64
C PHE A 430 -13.25 -14.16 -4.93
N LYS A 431 -13.16 -15.49 -5.00
CA LYS A 431 -13.71 -16.25 -6.13
C LYS A 431 -15.20 -16.55 -5.92
N ARG A 432 -16.05 -15.82 -6.64
CA ARG A 432 -17.42 -16.29 -6.97
C ARG A 432 -17.33 -17.30 -8.12
N GLU A 433 -16.79 -18.49 -7.86
CA GLU A 433 -17.05 -19.64 -8.72
C GLU A 433 -17.29 -20.89 -7.86
N PRO A 434 -18.23 -21.76 -8.25
CA PRO A 434 -18.65 -22.90 -7.45
C PRO A 434 -17.60 -24.02 -7.52
N ASP A 435 -17.24 -24.50 -6.33
CA ASP A 435 -16.67 -25.81 -5.98
C ASP A 435 -16.16 -26.70 -7.12
N LEU A 436 -14.84 -26.97 -7.11
CA LEU A 436 -14.23 -28.28 -7.37
C LEU A 436 -12.73 -28.19 -7.06
N TYR A 437 -12.34 -28.49 -5.81
CA TYR A 437 -11.11 -29.19 -5.42
C TYR A 437 -11.08 -29.29 -3.87
N PRO A 438 -10.83 -30.47 -3.28
CA PRO A 438 -10.81 -30.62 -1.83
C PRO A 438 -9.43 -30.18 -1.30
N VAL A 439 -9.23 -28.88 -1.08
CA VAL A 439 -7.99 -28.38 -0.47
C VAL A 439 -8.20 -28.13 1.02
N TYR A 440 -7.72 -29.08 1.81
CA TYR A 440 -7.42 -29.05 3.25
C TYR A 440 -8.33 -28.16 4.12
N LYS A 441 -9.43 -28.75 4.60
CA LYS A 441 -10.08 -28.30 5.83
C LYS A 441 -9.40 -28.95 7.02
N ASN A 442 -8.75 -28.13 7.85
CA ASN A 442 -8.49 -28.23 9.30
C ASN A 442 -7.02 -27.91 9.65
N LYS A 443 -6.83 -27.06 10.67
CA LYS A 443 -5.55 -26.60 11.26
C LYS A 443 -4.66 -25.68 10.40
N ASP A 444 -4.77 -25.67 9.07
CA ASP A 444 -3.92 -24.85 8.19
C ASP A 444 -4.26 -23.33 8.18
N ALA A 445 -5.32 -22.90 8.88
CA ALA A 445 -5.71 -21.49 8.98
C ALA A 445 -4.81 -20.66 9.92
N GLU A 446 -4.02 -21.29 10.81
CA GLU A 446 -3.06 -20.57 11.68
C GLU A 446 -1.79 -20.12 10.94
N TRP A 447 -1.56 -20.63 9.72
CA TRP A 447 -0.29 -20.56 8.99
C TRP A 447 -0.22 -19.40 7.99
N GLY A 448 -1.33 -18.70 7.73
CA GLY A 448 -1.42 -17.43 6.96
C GLY A 448 -0.74 -16.22 7.61
N LYS A 449 0.25 -16.45 8.49
CA LYS A 449 0.84 -15.47 9.41
C LYS A 449 2.38 -15.43 9.36
N SER A 450 2.97 -16.11 8.39
CA SER A 450 4.43 -16.24 8.28
C SER A 450 4.94 -15.71 6.95
N VAL A 451 6.12 -15.09 7.01
CA VAL A 451 6.87 -14.55 5.87
C VAL A 451 8.26 -15.19 5.87
N VAL A 452 8.79 -15.50 4.69
CA VAL A 452 10.19 -15.89 4.50
C VAL A 452 10.85 -14.88 3.56
N ILE A 453 12.00 -14.35 3.96
CA ILE A 453 12.88 -13.51 3.17
C ILE A 453 14.07 -14.35 2.73
N PHE A 454 14.34 -14.38 1.43
CA PHE A 454 15.41 -15.16 0.81
C PHE A 454 16.66 -14.32 0.56
N ALA A 455 17.79 -14.97 0.27
CA ALA A 455 19.10 -14.33 0.09
C ALA A 455 19.17 -13.40 -1.13
N ASP A 456 18.38 -13.67 -2.18
CA ASP A 456 18.43 -12.91 -3.43
C ASP A 456 17.55 -11.64 -3.42
N ALA A 457 16.67 -11.45 -2.43
CA ALA A 457 16.14 -10.12 -2.11
C ALA A 457 16.88 -9.59 -0.88
N PRO A 458 18.10 -9.04 -1.04
CA PRO A 458 18.75 -8.33 0.07
C PRO A 458 17.69 -7.43 0.72
N PRO A 459 17.68 -7.35 2.05
CA PRO A 459 16.47 -7.07 2.81
C PRO A 459 16.01 -5.63 2.57
N TYR A 460 15.20 -5.42 1.56
CA TYR A 460 14.60 -4.13 1.32
C TYR A 460 13.36 -4.00 2.22
N MET A 461 13.22 -2.82 2.81
CA MET A 461 12.15 -2.55 3.77
C MET A 461 10.76 -2.72 3.14
N ASP A 462 10.62 -2.31 1.88
CA ASP A 462 9.42 -2.48 1.06
C ASP A 462 9.07 -3.96 0.83
N VAL A 463 10.04 -4.83 0.58
CA VAL A 463 9.81 -6.29 0.45
C VAL A 463 9.26 -6.87 1.74
N ILE A 464 9.89 -6.57 2.89
CA ILE A 464 9.39 -7.03 4.20
C ILE A 464 7.97 -6.53 4.45
N ALA A 465 7.72 -5.25 4.14
CA ALA A 465 6.40 -4.64 4.30
C ALA A 465 5.33 -5.25 3.39
N HIS A 466 5.68 -5.53 2.13
CA HIS A 466 4.82 -6.15 1.11
C HIS A 466 4.35 -7.53 1.56
N GLU A 467 5.29 -8.38 1.96
CA GLU A 467 4.97 -9.74 2.39
C GLU A 467 4.20 -9.77 3.70
N LEU A 468 4.58 -8.92 4.67
CA LEU A 468 3.79 -8.78 5.90
C LEU A 468 2.37 -8.32 5.58
N SER A 469 2.18 -7.45 4.59
CA SER A 469 0.88 -6.96 4.17
C SER A 469 0.01 -8.06 3.55
N HIS A 470 0.59 -9.02 2.81
CA HIS A 470 -0.13 -10.24 2.40
C HIS A 470 -0.65 -11.03 3.61
N THR A 471 0.14 -11.19 4.69
CA THR A 471 -0.33 -11.85 5.92
C THR A 471 -1.45 -11.10 6.66
N LEU A 472 -1.76 -9.87 6.25
CA LEU A 472 -2.86 -9.05 6.77
C LEU A 472 -4.11 -9.08 5.88
N GLY A 473 -4.13 -9.92 4.85
CA GLY A 473 -5.28 -10.03 3.95
C GLY A 473 -5.19 -9.16 2.70
N LEU A 474 -4.07 -8.47 2.46
CA LEU A 474 -3.96 -7.60 1.30
C LEU A 474 -3.55 -8.36 0.05
N LEU A 475 -4.21 -8.00 -1.05
CA LEU A 475 -3.86 -8.42 -2.40
C LEU A 475 -3.14 -7.28 -3.12
N HIS A 476 -2.49 -7.62 -4.22
CA HIS A 476 -1.88 -6.63 -5.11
C HIS A 476 -2.91 -5.63 -5.64
N THR A 477 -2.45 -4.42 -5.94
CA THR A 477 -3.30 -3.33 -6.44
C THR A 477 -3.89 -3.62 -7.83
N PHE A 478 -3.21 -4.47 -8.60
CA PHE A 478 -3.51 -4.82 -9.99
C PHE A 478 -4.23 -6.17 -10.17
N HIS A 479 -4.47 -6.92 -9.08
CA HIS A 479 -5.34 -8.11 -9.10
C HIS A 479 -6.83 -7.72 -9.10
N ASP A 480 -7.71 -8.68 -9.43
CA ASP A 480 -9.16 -8.48 -9.57
C ASP A 480 -9.83 -8.09 -8.23
N ASN A 481 -9.71 -6.80 -7.94
CA ASN A 481 -10.42 -6.07 -6.91
C ASN A 481 -11.37 -5.08 -7.61
N GLU A 482 -12.28 -4.47 -6.86
CA GLU A 482 -13.26 -3.57 -7.45
C GLU A 482 -12.66 -2.25 -8.02
N MET A 483 -11.36 -1.96 -7.78
CA MET A 483 -10.62 -0.81 -8.32
C MET A 483 -9.18 -1.18 -8.65
N ARG A 484 -9.01 -1.70 -9.87
CA ARG A 484 -7.76 -2.31 -10.35
C ARG A 484 -6.82 -1.26 -10.94
N PHE A 485 -5.54 -1.38 -10.62
CA PHE A 485 -4.50 -0.47 -11.09
C PHE A 485 -3.64 -1.16 -12.15
N HIS A 486 -2.99 -0.38 -13.01
CA HIS A 486 -1.90 -0.89 -13.83
C HIS A 486 -0.69 -1.22 -12.95
N GLN A 487 -0.11 -2.41 -13.13
CA GLN A 487 1.04 -2.88 -12.35
C GLN A 487 2.23 -1.93 -12.53
N GLY A 488 2.89 -1.58 -11.42
CA GLY A 488 4.11 -0.78 -11.41
C GLY A 488 3.90 0.71 -11.64
N PHE A 489 2.66 1.22 -11.55
CA PHE A 489 2.34 2.64 -11.73
C PHE A 489 1.97 3.37 -10.44
N THR A 490 2.14 2.72 -9.28
CA THR A 490 1.89 3.33 -7.99
C THR A 490 3.04 3.15 -7.02
N ASP A 491 3.13 4.09 -6.09
CA ASP A 491 3.97 4.06 -4.89
C ASP A 491 3.35 3.20 -3.76
N ASN A 492 2.39 2.34 -4.10
CA ASN A 492 1.69 1.53 -3.13
C ASN A 492 2.53 0.35 -2.67
N VAL A 493 2.46 0.02 -1.39
CA VAL A 493 3.17 -1.14 -0.81
C VAL A 493 2.80 -2.48 -1.43
N MET A 494 1.60 -2.62 -1.99
CA MET A 494 1.12 -3.84 -2.67
C MET A 494 1.22 -3.75 -4.20
N ASP A 495 2.05 -2.86 -4.74
CA ASP A 495 2.35 -2.81 -6.16
C ASP A 495 3.72 -3.45 -6.43
N TYR A 496 4.03 -3.74 -7.70
CA TYR A 496 5.30 -4.32 -8.09
C TYR A 496 6.31 -3.27 -8.53
N SER A 497 7.59 -3.57 -8.33
CA SER A 497 8.71 -2.75 -8.77
C SER A 497 8.93 -2.76 -10.28
N ASN A 498 8.09 -3.50 -11.03
CA ASN A 498 8.10 -3.59 -12.48
C ASN A 498 6.67 -3.46 -13.06
N THR A 499 6.58 -2.93 -14.26
CA THR A 499 5.34 -2.88 -15.05
C THR A 499 5.01 -4.22 -15.71
N ASP A 500 3.79 -4.38 -16.25
CA ASP A 500 3.34 -5.61 -16.93
C ASP A 500 4.27 -6.05 -18.08
N ASP A 501 4.86 -5.08 -18.78
CA ASP A 501 5.86 -5.29 -19.84
C ASP A 501 7.30 -5.44 -19.30
N LYS A 502 7.43 -5.69 -17.99
CA LYS A 502 8.67 -5.99 -17.25
C LYS A 502 9.67 -4.85 -17.12
N ARG A 503 9.33 -3.63 -17.53
CA ARG A 503 10.20 -2.47 -17.29
C ARG A 503 10.24 -2.14 -15.80
N VAL A 504 11.35 -1.54 -15.37
CA VAL A 504 11.50 -1.08 -14.00
C VAL A 504 10.55 0.09 -13.76
N SER A 505 9.72 -0.02 -12.72
CA SER A 505 8.83 1.04 -12.29
C SER A 505 9.63 2.27 -11.83
N ARG A 506 9.10 3.47 -12.09
CA ARG A 506 9.63 4.71 -11.51
C ARG A 506 9.44 4.79 -9.98
N PHE A 507 8.63 3.90 -9.43
CA PHE A 507 8.33 3.79 -8.01
C PHE A 507 9.07 2.65 -7.30
N ASN A 508 9.93 1.90 -8.01
CA ASN A 508 10.59 0.67 -7.55
C ASN A 508 11.43 0.75 -6.26
N THR A 509 11.59 1.93 -5.68
CA THR A 509 12.36 2.21 -4.46
C THR A 509 11.54 2.96 -3.39
N TYR A 510 10.24 3.18 -3.63
CA TYR A 510 9.35 4.01 -2.80
C TYR A 510 7.94 3.40 -2.66
N GLN A 511 7.82 2.08 -2.74
CA GLN A 511 6.56 1.34 -2.59
C GLN A 511 6.27 1.03 -1.12
N THR A 512 5.96 2.07 -0.35
CA THR A 512 5.71 1.95 1.09
C THR A 512 4.40 2.59 1.52
N ILE A 513 3.58 3.07 0.57
CA ILE A 513 2.40 3.87 0.88
C ILE A 513 1.13 3.00 0.88
N PHE A 514 0.30 3.16 1.90
CA PHE A 514 -1.01 2.50 1.96
C PHE A 514 -2.11 3.40 1.38
N ARG A 515 -3.05 2.76 0.70
CA ARG A 515 -4.33 3.41 0.35
C ARG A 515 -5.32 3.27 1.50
N LYS A 516 -6.29 4.18 1.57
CA LYS A 516 -7.40 4.11 2.53
C LYS A 516 -8.09 2.73 2.48
N ILE A 517 -8.39 2.25 1.27
CA ILE A 517 -9.09 0.97 1.09
C ILE A 517 -8.33 -0.21 1.70
N GLN A 518 -7.00 -0.22 1.63
CA GLN A 518 -6.18 -1.27 2.20
C GLN A 518 -6.17 -1.19 3.73
N ALA A 519 -6.07 0.02 4.29
CA ALA A 519 -6.21 0.21 5.73
C ALA A 519 -7.57 -0.30 6.25
N ASP A 520 -8.65 -0.08 5.50
CA ASP A 520 -9.99 -0.60 5.83
C ASP A 520 -10.08 -2.13 5.67
N GLN A 521 -9.47 -2.70 4.63
CA GLN A 521 -9.41 -4.13 4.39
C GLN A 521 -8.67 -4.85 5.53
N ILE A 522 -7.50 -4.38 5.94
CA ILE A 522 -6.74 -4.97 7.05
C ILE A 522 -7.62 -5.03 8.31
N LYS A 523 -8.28 -3.92 8.67
CA LYS A 523 -9.17 -3.87 9.84
C LYS A 523 -10.30 -4.89 9.71
N LYS A 524 -10.97 -4.95 8.56
CA LYS A 524 -12.02 -5.94 8.31
C LYS A 524 -11.53 -7.39 8.45
N HIS A 525 -10.33 -7.69 7.97
CA HIS A 525 -9.74 -9.03 8.06
C HIS A 525 -9.33 -9.40 9.49
N LEU A 526 -8.81 -8.45 10.28
CA LEU A 526 -8.49 -8.67 11.69
C LEU A 526 -9.75 -8.85 12.57
N PHE A 527 -10.88 -8.22 12.21
CA PHE A 527 -12.10 -8.21 13.04
C PHE A 527 -13.20 -9.17 12.64
N THR A 528 -13.08 -9.88 11.52
CA THR A 528 -14.09 -10.89 11.19
C THR A 528 -13.63 -12.19 11.85
N PRO A 529 -14.28 -12.68 12.93
CA PRO A 529 -14.06 -14.05 13.35
C PRO A 529 -14.36 -14.90 12.12
N SER A 530 -13.46 -15.82 11.77
CA SER A 530 -13.78 -16.78 10.73
C SER A 530 -15.17 -17.35 11.07
N LYS A 531 -16.15 -17.19 10.16
CA LYS A 531 -17.53 -17.67 10.37
C LYS A 531 -17.61 -19.21 10.57
N LEU A 532 -16.45 -19.88 10.69
CA LEU A 532 -16.25 -21.30 10.92
C LEU A 532 -16.38 -21.71 12.40
N PHE A 533 -16.51 -20.77 13.34
CA PHE A 533 -16.75 -21.10 14.75
C PHE A 533 -18.14 -20.67 15.23
N LYS A 534 -19.20 -21.16 14.58
CA LYS A 534 -20.39 -21.54 15.36
C LYS A 534 -20.08 -22.90 15.96
N LYS A 535 -19.72 -22.92 17.26
CA LYS A 535 -19.84 -24.13 18.08
C LYS A 535 -21.24 -24.68 17.85
N SER A 536 -21.32 -25.83 17.19
CA SER A 536 -22.45 -26.73 17.34
C SER A 536 -22.46 -27.13 18.82
N SER A 537 -23.40 -26.54 19.55
CA SER A 537 -23.89 -27.03 20.84
C SER A 537 -24.42 -28.44 20.71
#